data_AF-A0A4Z0NFW3-F1
#
_entry.id   AF-A0A4Z0NFW3-F1
#
_cell.length_a   1.000
_cell.length_b   1.000
_cell.length_c   1.000
_cell.angle_alpha   90.00
_cell.angle_beta   90.00
_cell.angle_gamma   90.00
#
_symmetry.space_group_name_H-M   'P 1'
#
loop_
_entity.id
_entity.type
_entity.pdbx_description
1 polymer ?
#
loop_
_entity_poly.entity_id
_entity_poly.type
_entity_poly.pdbx_seq_one_letter_code
_entity_poly.pdbx_strand_id
1 'polypeptide(L)'
;MRRRNPRRSYDEHGREIAPPTVGSARAEGETTVSARCYDCGHSAIVSTDHFPADLPIPDIELRLRCSACQGKRIGVMKDMQAYYARLTAETGWKMEIKPWLKLDPEA
;
A
#
# COMPACT_ATOMS: atom_id res chain seq x y z
N MET A 1 -28.54 6.91 -11.12
CA MET A 1 -27.68 6.34 -10.07
C MET A 1 -26.24 6.76 -10.33
N ARG A 2 -25.54 7.39 -9.36
CA ARG A 2 -24.09 7.59 -9.49
C ARG A 2 -23.40 6.23 -9.45
N ARG A 3 -22.58 5.91 -10.45
CA ARG A 3 -21.76 4.69 -10.42
C ARG A 3 -20.80 4.77 -9.23
N ARG A 4 -20.64 3.65 -8.53
CA ARG A 4 -19.64 3.50 -7.46
C ARG A 4 -18.26 3.86 -8.00
N ASN A 5 -17.47 4.59 -7.23
CA ASN A 5 -16.07 4.83 -7.55
C ASN A 5 -15.33 3.48 -7.47
N PRO A 6 -14.73 2.97 -8.56
CA PRO A 6 -14.04 1.68 -8.58
C PRO A 6 -12.75 1.66 -7.75
N ARG A 7 -12.27 2.82 -7.29
CA ARG A 7 -11.07 2.96 -6.45
C ARG A 7 -11.37 2.83 -4.95
N ARG A 8 -12.63 2.55 -4.60
CA ARG A 8 -13.11 2.51 -3.22
C ARG A 8 -13.65 1.13 -2.89
N SER A 9 -13.49 0.75 -1.62
CA SER A 9 -14.09 -0.45 -1.05
C SER A 9 -15.48 -0.12 -0.52
N TYR A 10 -16.37 -1.11 -0.54
CA TYR A 10 -17.74 -0.98 -0.04
C TYR A 10 -18.06 -2.14 0.87
N ASP A 11 -18.86 -1.89 1.91
CA ASP A 11 -19.39 -2.92 2.78
C ASP A 11 -20.50 -3.74 2.09
N GLU A 12 -21.01 -4.74 2.81
CA GLU A 12 -22.11 -5.60 2.34
C GLU A 12 -23.41 -4.83 2.03
N HIS A 13 -23.60 -3.66 2.65
CA HIS A 13 -24.72 -2.76 2.41
C HIS A 13 -24.46 -1.75 1.29
N GLY A 14 -23.28 -1.81 0.66
CA GLY A 14 -22.89 -0.91 -0.42
C GLY A 14 -22.48 0.50 0.03
N ARG A 15 -22.22 0.71 1.32
CA ARG A 15 -21.65 1.97 1.85
C ARG A 15 -20.15 1.97 1.65
N GLU A 16 -19.58 3.12 1.30
CA GLU A 16 -18.14 3.26 1.13
C GLU A 16 -17.44 3.03 2.47
N ILE A 17 -16.44 2.15 2.49
CA ILE A 17 -15.54 1.98 3.62
C ILE A 17 -14.48 3.06 3.49
N ALA A 18 -14.49 4.03 4.40
CA ALA A 18 -13.55 5.13 4.38
C ALA A 18 -12.11 4.59 4.45
N PRO A 19 -11.24 4.92 3.49
CA PRO A 19 -9.83 4.53 3.55
C PRO A 19 -9.11 5.32 4.66
N PRO A 20 -8.00 4.78 5.20
CA PRO A 20 -7.12 5.56 6.05
C PRO A 20 -6.58 6.77 5.29
N THR A 21 -6.41 7.88 6.00
CA THR A 21 -5.78 9.09 5.47
C THR A 21 -4.28 9.09 5.77
N VAL A 22 -3.53 9.96 5.10
CA VAL A 22 -2.12 10.21 5.42
C VAL A 22 -1.96 10.62 6.89
N GLY A 23 -2.86 11.44 7.42
CA GLY A 23 -2.85 11.89 8.81
C GLY A 23 -3.06 10.74 9.79
N SER A 24 -4.05 9.88 9.55
CA SER A 24 -4.30 8.73 10.43
C SER A 24 -3.14 7.73 10.37
N ALA A 25 -2.61 7.45 9.17
CA ALA A 25 -1.45 6.57 9.00
C ALA A 25 -0.22 7.09 9.77
N ARG A 26 0.10 8.39 9.67
CA ARG A 26 1.21 8.97 10.43
C ARG A 26 1.00 8.93 11.95
N ALA A 27 -0.24 9.09 12.43
CA ALA A 27 -0.53 8.95 13.85
C ALA A 27 -0.27 7.53 14.36
N GLU A 28 -0.38 6.52 13.49
CA GLU A 28 0.01 5.13 13.73
C GLU A 28 1.49 4.86 13.46
N GLY A 29 2.30 5.90 13.23
CA GLY A 29 3.74 5.80 12.95
C GLY A 29 4.07 5.33 11.52
N GLU A 30 3.10 5.35 10.61
CA GLU A 30 3.29 4.97 9.21
C GLU A 30 3.59 6.22 8.37
N THR A 31 4.88 6.42 8.09
CA THR A 31 5.36 7.63 7.41
C THR A 31 5.75 7.37 5.96
N THR A 32 5.75 6.13 5.49
CA THR A 32 6.13 5.73 4.13
C THR A 32 5.09 4.84 3.45
N VAL A 33 5.09 4.86 2.12
CA VAL A 33 4.33 3.91 1.30
C VAL A 33 5.23 3.26 0.25
N SER A 34 4.89 2.04 -0.16
CA SER A 34 5.52 1.36 -1.29
C SER A 34 4.76 1.69 -2.56
N ALA A 35 5.45 2.24 -3.56
CA ALA A 35 4.89 2.58 -4.87
C ALA A 35 5.50 1.70 -5.95
N ARG A 36 4.68 1.17 -6.85
CA ARG A 36 5.10 0.37 -8.00
C ARG A 36 4.51 0.90 -9.29
N CYS A 37 5.34 1.14 -10.29
CA CYS A 37 4.90 1.46 -11.64
C CYS A 37 4.46 0.18 -12.37
N TYR A 38 3.23 0.15 -12.84
CA TYR A 38 2.70 -0.98 -13.62
C TYR A 38 3.13 -0.96 -15.09
N ASP A 39 3.68 0.15 -15.59
CA ASP A 39 4.16 0.25 -16.97
C ASP A 39 5.58 -0.29 -17.13
N CYS A 40 6.49 0.00 -16.19
CA CYS A 40 7.91 -0.41 -16.28
C CYS A 40 8.41 -1.25 -15.09
N GLY A 41 7.58 -1.50 -14.08
CA GLY A 41 7.95 -2.30 -12.91
C GLY A 41 8.78 -1.57 -11.84
N HIS A 42 9.25 -0.34 -12.11
CA HIS A 42 10.03 0.45 -11.16
C HIS A 42 9.27 0.60 -9.82
N SER A 43 9.95 0.28 -8.72
CA SER A 43 9.38 0.34 -7.37
C SER A 43 10.21 1.28 -6.50
N ALA A 44 9.56 2.02 -5.62
CA ALA A 44 10.22 2.95 -4.70
C ALA A 44 9.44 3.04 -3.38
N ILE A 45 10.16 3.30 -2.30
CA ILE A 45 9.56 3.77 -1.04
C ILE A 45 9.42 5.28 -1.13
N VAL A 46 8.22 5.77 -0.86
CA VAL A 46 7.87 7.19 -0.94
C VAL A 46 7.50 7.69 0.44
N SER A 47 8.18 8.74 0.91
CA SER A 47 7.77 9.43 2.14
C SER A 47 6.38 10.03 1.96
N THR A 48 5.56 9.89 2.99
CA THR A 48 4.24 10.51 2.98
C THR A 48 4.30 12.00 3.30
N ASP A 49 5.41 12.55 3.82
CA ASP A 49 5.53 13.90 4.41
C ASP A 49 5.02 15.03 3.50
N HIS A 50 5.19 14.87 2.19
CA HIS A 50 4.78 15.85 1.19
C HIS A 50 3.29 15.80 0.83
N PHE A 51 2.52 14.88 1.39
CA PHE A 51 1.09 14.77 1.15
C PHE A 51 0.26 15.43 2.27
N PRO A 52 -0.91 16.03 1.92
CA PRO A 52 -1.88 16.54 2.88
C PRO A 52 -2.39 15.45 3.82
N ALA A 53 -2.64 15.80 5.07
CA ALA A 53 -3.07 14.86 6.10
C ALA A 53 -4.47 14.27 5.84
N ASP A 54 -5.33 14.97 5.12
CA ASP A 54 -6.68 14.54 4.74
C ASP A 54 -6.71 13.64 3.49
N LEU A 55 -5.58 13.50 2.78
CA LEU A 55 -5.50 12.69 1.57
C LEU A 55 -5.69 11.19 1.92
N PRO A 56 -6.64 10.48 1.28
CA PRO A 56 -6.70 9.03 1.34
C PRO A 56 -5.41 8.38 0.84
N ILE A 57 -4.87 7.40 1.58
CA ILE A 57 -3.64 6.69 1.17
C ILE A 57 -3.72 6.13 -0.26
N PRO A 58 -4.84 5.48 -0.71
CA PRO A 58 -4.94 4.99 -2.08
C PRO A 58 -4.91 6.10 -3.16
N ASP A 59 -5.14 7.36 -2.79
CA ASP A 59 -5.12 8.49 -3.72
C ASP A 59 -3.72 9.11 -3.89
N ILE A 60 -2.73 8.67 -3.12
CA ILE A 60 -1.32 9.03 -3.34
C ILE A 60 -0.90 8.64 -4.76
N GLU A 61 -1.35 7.49 -5.27
CA GLU A 61 -0.95 7.01 -6.60
C GLU A 61 -1.35 7.96 -7.73
N LEU A 62 -2.41 8.75 -7.55
CA LEU A 62 -2.86 9.76 -8.50
C LEU A 62 -1.93 10.98 -8.59
N ARG A 63 -1.09 11.18 -7.58
CA ARG A 63 -0.14 12.29 -7.46
C ARG A 63 1.28 11.89 -7.86
N LEU A 64 1.52 10.61 -8.14
CA LEU A 64 2.83 10.10 -8.49
C LEU A 64 3.02 10.01 -10.00
N ARG A 65 4.27 10.14 -10.41
CA ARG A 65 4.74 9.83 -11.76
C ARG A 65 6.02 9.01 -11.64
N CYS A 66 6.14 7.95 -12.44
CA CYS A 66 7.34 7.13 -12.44
C CYS A 66 8.53 7.96 -12.92
N SER A 67 9.60 8.05 -12.13
CA SER A 67 10.83 8.75 -12.52
C SER A 67 11.53 8.07 -13.71
N ALA A 68 11.41 6.75 -13.85
CA ALA A 68 12.07 5.97 -14.90
C ALA A 68 11.37 6.08 -16.27
N CYS A 69 10.05 5.92 -16.33
CA CYS A 69 9.30 5.89 -17.59
C CYS A 69 8.29 7.03 -17.77
N GLN A 70 8.15 7.93 -16.78
CA GLN A 70 7.17 9.01 -16.76
C GLN A 70 5.69 8.55 -16.80
N GLY A 71 5.43 7.25 -16.66
CA GLY A 71 4.08 6.67 -16.58
C GLY A 71 3.32 7.08 -15.32
N LYS A 72 1.98 6.98 -15.40
CA LYS A 72 1.04 7.34 -14.31
C LYS A 72 0.28 6.14 -13.75
N ARG A 73 0.46 4.94 -14.31
CA ARG A 73 -0.14 3.72 -13.76
C ARG A 73 0.68 3.26 -12.57
N ILE A 74 0.48 3.91 -11.44
CA ILE A 74 1.16 3.60 -10.18
C ILE A 74 0.19 2.88 -9.27
N GLY A 75 0.65 1.82 -8.62
CA GLY A 75 -0.02 1.23 -7.47
C GLY A 75 0.68 1.65 -6.19
N VAL A 76 -0.10 2.00 -5.17
CA VAL A 76 0.41 2.29 -3.82
C VAL A 76 -0.05 1.21 -2.85
N MET A 77 0.88 0.73 -2.04
CA MET A 77 0.66 -0.24 -0.99
C MET A 77 1.33 0.24 0.30
N LYS A 78 0.94 -0.36 1.43
CA LYS A 78 1.63 -0.17 2.70
C LYS A 78 3.11 -0.53 2.55
N ASP A 79 3.99 0.25 3.17
CA ASP A 79 5.38 -0.14 3.33
C ASP A 79 5.47 -1.32 4.31
N MET A 80 5.38 -2.53 3.76
CA MET A 80 5.43 -3.76 4.56
C MET A 80 6.79 -3.95 5.23
N GLN A 81 7.88 -3.40 4.67
CA GLN A 81 9.20 -3.50 5.29
C GLN A 81 9.25 -2.67 6.58
N ALA A 82 8.81 -1.42 6.54
CA ALA A 82 8.69 -0.57 7.72
C ALA A 82 7.71 -1.15 8.74
N TYR A 83 6.56 -1.65 8.28
CA TYR A 83 5.56 -2.28 9.15
C TYR A 83 6.12 -3.49 9.91
N TYR A 84 6.80 -4.41 9.22
CA TYR A 84 7.38 -5.58 9.88
C TYR A 84 8.55 -5.21 10.78
N ALA A 85 9.38 -4.24 10.41
CA ALA A 85 10.45 -3.75 11.28
C ALA A 85 9.89 -3.21 12.61
N ARG A 86 8.80 -2.43 12.54
CA ARG A 86 8.08 -1.95 13.74
C ARG A 86 7.48 -3.11 14.55
N LEU A 87 6.76 -4.01 13.89
CA LEU A 87 6.16 -5.17 14.56
C LEU A 87 7.20 -6.03 15.28
N THR A 88 8.37 -6.26 14.66
CA THR A 88 9.48 -6.96 15.29
C THR A 88 10.05 -6.20 16.48
N ALA A 89 10.21 -4.88 16.38
CA ALA A 89 10.71 -4.06 17.48
C ALA A 89 9.75 -4.03 18.68
N GLU A 90 8.43 -3.94 18.43
CA GLU A 90 7.41 -3.82 19.47
C GLU A 90 7.10 -5.14 20.18
N THR A 91 7.08 -6.25 19.43
CA THR A 91 6.55 -7.53 19.93
C THR A 91 7.58 -8.67 19.92
N GLY A 92 8.74 -8.47 19.30
CA GLY A 92 9.70 -9.53 19.01
C GLY A 92 9.24 -10.52 17.94
N TRP A 93 8.03 -10.34 17.36
CA TRP A 93 7.50 -11.19 16.31
C TRP A 93 8.36 -11.09 15.04
N LYS A 94 8.64 -12.24 14.40
CA LYS A 94 9.45 -12.32 13.18
C LYS A 94 8.64 -12.98 12.07
N MET A 95 8.75 -12.43 10.86
CA MET A 95 8.19 -13.05 9.67
C MET A 95 9.06 -14.26 9.28
N GLU A 96 8.57 -15.46 9.58
CA GLU A 96 9.20 -16.71 9.15
C GLU A 96 8.65 -17.12 7.77
N ILE A 97 9.52 -17.13 6.77
CA ILE A 97 9.18 -17.69 5.46
C ILE A 97 9.26 -19.20 5.59
N LYS A 98 8.11 -19.87 5.71
CA LYS A 98 8.07 -21.32 5.62
C LYS A 98 8.41 -21.73 4.19
N PRO A 99 9.40 -22.60 3.97
CA PRO A 99 9.55 -23.23 2.67
C PRO A 99 8.30 -24.07 2.45
N TRP A 100 7.43 -23.64 1.52
CA TRP A 100 6.41 -24.53 1.01
C TRP A 100 7.13 -25.76 0.48
N LEU A 101 6.84 -26.94 1.04
CA LEU A 101 7.29 -28.20 0.48
C LEU A 101 6.87 -28.17 -0.99
N LYS A 102 7.84 -28.36 -1.90
CA LYS A 102 7.51 -28.59 -3.31
C LYS A 102 6.55 -29.78 -3.29
N LEU A 103 5.31 -29.58 -3.74
CA LEU A 103 4.44 -30.71 -4.06
C LEU A 103 5.17 -31.48 -5.16
N ASP A 104 5.65 -32.67 -4.84
CA ASP A 104 6.25 -33.56 -5.82
C ASP A 104 5.21 -33.80 -6.93
N PRO A 105 5.55 -33.59 -8.20
CA PRO A 105 4.60 -33.68 -9.31
C PRO A 105 4.13 -35.11 -9.64
N GLU A 106 4.47 -36.12 -8.83
CA GLU A 106 4.17 -37.54 -9.05
C GLU A 106 3.37 -38.17 -7.89
N ALA A 107 2.33 -37.49 -7.40
CA ALA A 107 1.31 -38.08 -6.51
C ALA A 107 0.07 -38.54 -7.29
#